data_AF-A0A399WI83-F1
#
_entry.id   AF-A0A399WI83-F1
#
_cell.length_a   1.000
_cell.length_b   1.000
_cell.length_c   1.000
_cell.angle_alpha   90.00
_cell.angle_beta   90.00
_cell.angle_gamma   90.00
#
_symmetry.space_group_name_H-M   'P 1'
#
loop_
_entity.id
_entity.type
_entity.pdbx_description
1 polymer ?
#
loop_
_entity_poly.entity_id
_entity_poly.type
_entity_poly.pdbx_seq_one_letter_code
_entity_poly.pdbx_strand_id
1 'polypeptide(L)'
;MEKGIAGRLPKVSVISPSPGGIMVAFGVREALGAQQIYWAEMENGTRQFRQFLSEYEVYPAIIVDDINRSGRAINETIALVKELGTEVIGIGTIAKFEDAPNEYDGIPAKSLLSFDVNFYDSEEEWKNSRSASDVSEEKVRY
;
A
#
# COMPACT_ATOMS: atom_id res chain seq x y z
N MET A 1 -17.71 8.04 -3.74
CA MET A 1 -17.06 6.96 -4.51
C MET A 1 -16.81 7.49 -5.91
N GLU A 2 -15.61 7.33 -6.46
CA GLU A 2 -15.37 7.72 -7.86
C GLU A 2 -16.27 6.90 -8.78
N LYS A 3 -16.91 7.55 -9.75
CA LYS A 3 -17.89 6.91 -10.65
C LYS A 3 -17.30 5.68 -11.37
N GLY A 4 -15.98 5.66 -11.58
CA GLY A 4 -15.26 4.54 -12.21
C GLY A 4 -15.21 3.26 -11.36
N ILE A 5 -15.09 3.36 -10.03
CA ILE A 5 -15.05 2.19 -9.14
C ILE A 5 -16.46 1.63 -8.93
N ALA A 6 -17.42 2.51 -8.65
CA ALA A 6 -18.81 2.12 -8.36
C ALA A 6 -19.43 1.29 -9.51
N GLY A 7 -19.16 1.68 -10.76
CA GLY A 7 -19.68 0.99 -11.93
C GLY A 7 -19.07 -0.39 -12.21
N ARG A 8 -17.98 -0.76 -11.52
CA ARG A 8 -17.29 -2.05 -11.68
C ARG A 8 -17.64 -3.06 -10.58
N LEU A 9 -18.24 -2.61 -9.47
CA LEU A 9 -18.62 -3.50 -8.38
C LEU A 9 -19.74 -4.49 -8.79
N PRO A 10 -19.73 -5.72 -8.26
CA PRO A 10 -18.77 -6.27 -7.29
C PRO A 10 -17.46 -6.76 -7.92
N LYS A 11 -17.34 -6.76 -9.26
CA LYS A 11 -16.17 -7.26 -10.01
C LYS A 11 -14.96 -6.33 -9.90
N VAL A 12 -14.42 -6.27 -8.69
CA VAL A 12 -13.22 -5.54 -8.29
C VAL A 12 -12.38 -6.45 -7.41
N SER A 13 -11.07 -6.38 -7.59
CA SER A 13 -10.10 -7.06 -6.75
C SER A 13 -9.51 -6.06 -5.76
N VAL A 14 -9.38 -6.41 -4.49
CA VAL A 14 -8.66 -5.59 -3.50
C VAL A 14 -7.32 -6.26 -3.21
N ILE A 15 -6.22 -5.54 -3.42
CA ILE A 15 -4.87 -6.11 -3.38
C ILE A 15 -4.02 -5.42 -2.33
N SER A 16 -3.43 -6.18 -1.42
CA SER A 16 -2.40 -5.68 -0.51
C SER A 16 -0.99 -5.96 -1.02
N PRO A 17 -0.07 -4.98 -1.05
CA PRO A 17 1.32 -5.21 -1.42
C PRO A 17 2.15 -5.70 -0.21
N SER A 18 1.57 -5.90 0.96
CA SER A 18 2.31 -6.33 2.15
C SER A 18 1.45 -7.14 3.12
N PRO A 19 2.06 -7.92 4.04
CA PRO A 19 1.31 -8.54 5.13
C PRO A 19 0.57 -7.55 6.02
N GLY A 20 1.14 -6.35 6.25
CA GLY A 20 0.52 -5.30 7.07
C GLY A 20 -0.80 -4.78 6.48
N GLY A 21 -0.86 -4.63 5.16
CA GLY A 21 -2.06 -4.20 4.45
C GLY A 21 -3.15 -5.25 4.28
N ILE A 22 -2.92 -6.54 4.63
CA ILE A 22 -3.91 -7.60 4.43
C ILE A 22 -5.22 -7.29 5.16
N MET A 23 -5.14 -6.84 6.41
CA MET A 23 -6.32 -6.49 7.20
C MET A 23 -7.09 -5.30 6.59
N VAL A 24 -6.37 -4.34 6.00
CA VAL A 24 -6.96 -3.23 5.27
C VAL A 24 -7.71 -3.74 4.03
N ALA A 25 -7.12 -4.68 3.29
CA ALA A 25 -7.75 -5.30 2.14
C ALA A 25 -9.06 -6.02 2.48
N PHE A 26 -9.11 -6.75 3.59
CA PHE A 26 -10.34 -7.35 4.08
C PHE A 26 -11.42 -6.31 4.39
N GLY A 27 -11.08 -5.27 5.17
CA GLY A 27 -12.04 -4.22 5.53
C GLY A 27 -12.56 -3.46 4.32
N VAL A 28 -11.69 -3.13 3.37
CA VAL A 28 -12.08 -2.41 2.14
C VAL A 28 -12.94 -3.29 1.23
N ARG A 29 -12.59 -4.56 1.06
CA ARG A 29 -13.39 -5.50 0.28
C ARG A 29 -14.79 -5.64 0.85
N GLU A 30 -14.91 -5.79 2.17
CA GLU A 30 -16.21 -5.90 2.86
C GLU A 30 -17.02 -4.61 2.67
N ALA A 31 -16.43 -3.45 2.94
CA ALA A 31 -17.10 -2.16 2.82
C ALA A 31 -17.59 -1.85 1.40
N LEU A 32 -16.86 -2.29 0.37
CA LEU A 32 -17.22 -2.09 -1.03
C LEU A 32 -18.10 -3.20 -1.61
N GLY A 33 -18.24 -4.34 -0.92
CA GLY A 33 -18.85 -5.53 -1.52
C GLY A 33 -18.06 -6.05 -2.73
N ALA A 34 -16.73 -5.87 -2.73
CA ALA A 34 -15.87 -6.32 -3.82
C ALA A 34 -15.73 -7.86 -3.82
N GLN A 35 -15.45 -8.46 -4.97
CA GLN A 35 -15.52 -9.90 -5.10
C GLN A 35 -14.27 -10.60 -4.57
N GLN A 36 -13.08 -10.07 -4.87
CA GLN A 36 -11.81 -10.76 -4.63
C GLN A 36 -10.86 -9.98 -3.72
N ILE A 37 -10.02 -10.73 -2.99
CA ILE A 37 -8.91 -10.21 -2.20
C ILE A 37 -7.64 -10.96 -2.59
N TYR A 38 -6.56 -10.20 -2.82
CA TYR A 38 -5.23 -10.76 -3.02
C TYR A 38 -4.17 -10.06 -2.17
N TRP A 39 -3.03 -10.72 -1.98
CA TRP A 39 -1.84 -10.04 -1.47
C TRP A 39 -0.56 -10.53 -2.16
N ALA A 40 0.39 -9.61 -2.23
CA ALA A 40 1.70 -9.84 -2.80
C ALA A 40 2.79 -9.62 -1.75
N GLU A 41 3.85 -10.42 -1.81
CA GLU A 41 4.98 -10.36 -0.88
C GLU A 41 6.29 -10.34 -1.67
N MET A 42 7.37 -9.96 -0.98
CA MET A 42 8.72 -10.03 -1.56
C MET A 42 9.25 -11.45 -1.43
N GLU A 43 9.57 -12.08 -2.55
CA GLU A 43 10.16 -13.42 -2.61
C GLU A 43 11.34 -13.41 -3.60
N ASN A 44 12.51 -13.84 -3.14
CA ASN A 44 13.75 -13.89 -3.92
C ASN A 44 14.09 -12.56 -4.65
N GLY A 45 13.81 -11.43 -4.01
CA GLY A 45 14.10 -10.09 -4.54
C GLY A 45 13.07 -9.57 -5.55
N THR A 46 11.99 -10.31 -5.81
CA THR A 46 10.88 -9.88 -6.66
C THR A 46 9.56 -9.93 -5.90
N ARG A 47 8.68 -8.97 -6.16
CA ARG A 47 7.33 -9.03 -5.59
C ARG A 47 6.49 -10.02 -6.38
N GLN A 48 5.76 -10.90 -5.69
CA GLN A 48 4.90 -11.89 -6.32
C GLN A 48 3.61 -12.10 -5.53
N PHE A 49 2.53 -12.50 -6.19
CA PHE A 49 1.30 -12.91 -5.52
C PHE A 49 1.53 -14.20 -4.74
N ARG A 50 1.00 -14.26 -3.52
CA ARG A 50 1.11 -15.45 -2.66
C ARG A 50 0.10 -16.53 -3.02
N GLN A 51 -1.05 -16.11 -3.53
CA GLN A 51 -2.09 -17.00 -3.99
C GLN A 51 -1.78 -17.47 -5.42
N PHE A 52 -2.13 -18.72 -5.71
CA PHE A 52 -2.17 -19.19 -7.09
C PHE A 52 -3.29 -18.43 -7.82
N LEU A 53 -2.92 -17.69 -8.87
CA LEU A 53 -3.86 -16.98 -9.73
C LEU A 53 -4.03 -17.79 -11.01
N SER A 54 -5.27 -18.09 -11.38
CA SER A 54 -5.54 -18.52 -12.76
C SER A 54 -5.46 -17.31 -13.69
N GLU A 55 -5.02 -17.52 -14.93
CA GLU A 55 -4.66 -16.46 -15.90
C GLU A 55 -5.83 -15.52 -16.31
N TYR A 56 -7.02 -15.60 -15.69
CA TYR A 56 -8.20 -14.83 -16.08
C TYR A 56 -9.05 -14.32 -14.89
N GLU A 57 -8.54 -14.33 -13.66
CA GLU A 57 -9.38 -14.11 -12.46
C GLU A 57 -9.19 -12.77 -11.73
N VAL A 58 -8.25 -11.92 -12.15
CA VAL A 58 -8.04 -10.63 -11.47
C VAL A 58 -8.87 -9.52 -12.15
N TYR A 59 -10.00 -9.21 -11.51
CA TYR A 59 -10.78 -8.02 -11.84
C TYR A 59 -9.97 -6.73 -11.66
N PRO A 60 -10.40 -5.62 -12.28
CA PRO A 60 -9.78 -4.31 -12.04
C PRO A 60 -9.55 -4.05 -10.55
N ALA A 61 -8.34 -3.63 -10.22
CA ALA A 61 -7.80 -3.73 -8.88
C ALA A 61 -7.81 -2.39 -8.12
N ILE A 62 -8.11 -2.45 -6.83
CA ILE A 62 -7.80 -1.39 -5.88
C ILE A 62 -6.63 -1.88 -5.04
N ILE A 63 -5.51 -1.16 -5.08
CA ILE A 63 -4.37 -1.45 -4.21
C ILE A 63 -4.59 -0.73 -2.88
N VAL A 64 -4.47 -1.48 -1.79
CA VAL A 64 -4.55 -0.92 -0.44
C VAL A 64 -3.41 -1.38 0.43
N ASP A 65 -2.98 -0.53 1.36
CA ASP A 65 -1.95 -0.90 2.34
C ASP A 65 -2.21 -0.17 3.67
N ASP A 66 -1.51 -0.56 4.73
CA ASP A 66 -1.55 0.17 5.99
C ASP A 66 -0.85 1.53 5.87
N ILE A 67 0.41 1.55 5.41
CA ILE A 67 1.25 2.75 5.37
C ILE A 67 1.95 2.88 4.02
N ASN A 68 1.67 3.96 3.30
CA ASN A 68 2.45 4.33 2.13
C ASN A 68 3.74 5.06 2.54
N ARG A 69 4.88 4.45 2.26
CA ARG A 69 6.21 5.03 2.50
C ARG A 69 6.77 5.61 1.20
N SER A 70 7.81 4.99 0.63
CA SER A 70 8.41 5.40 -0.64
C SER A 70 7.55 5.14 -1.89
N GLY A 71 6.35 4.56 -1.76
CA GLY A 71 5.53 4.14 -2.90
C GLY A 71 6.04 2.93 -3.69
N ARG A 72 7.23 2.40 -3.38
CA ARG A 72 7.84 1.29 -4.13
C ARG A 72 6.96 0.04 -4.19
N ALA A 73 6.41 -0.38 -3.05
CA ALA A 73 5.57 -1.57 -2.97
C ALA A 73 4.29 -1.46 -3.82
N ILE A 74 3.70 -0.27 -3.87
CA ILE A 74 2.55 0.03 -4.72
C ILE A 74 2.94 -0.03 -6.20
N ASN A 75 4.04 0.62 -6.60
CA ASN A 75 4.56 0.58 -7.98
C ASN A 75 4.85 -0.85 -8.47
N GLU A 76 5.53 -1.65 -7.65
CA GLU A 76 5.79 -3.07 -7.96
C GLU A 76 4.48 -3.85 -8.13
N THR A 77 3.47 -3.55 -7.31
CA THR A 77 2.16 -4.22 -7.40
C THR A 77 1.35 -3.76 -8.62
N ILE A 78 1.46 -2.48 -9.02
CA ILE A 78 0.88 -1.99 -10.29
C ILE A 78 1.48 -2.76 -11.47
N ALA A 79 2.80 -2.99 -11.47
CA ALA A 79 3.45 -3.77 -12.52
C ALA A 79 2.92 -5.21 -12.56
N LEU A 80 2.79 -5.89 -11.41
CA LEU A 80 2.20 -7.23 -11.33
C LEU A 80 0.77 -7.28 -11.87
N VAL A 81 -0.08 -6.31 -11.51
CA VAL A 81 -1.45 -6.23 -12.01
C VAL A 81 -1.47 -6.07 -13.53
N LYS A 82 -0.57 -5.24 -14.09
CA LYS A 82 -0.44 -5.07 -15.55
C LYS A 82 0.03 -6.34 -16.25
N GLU A 83 0.95 -7.10 -15.66
CA GLU A 83 1.42 -8.39 -16.19
C GLU A 83 0.29 -9.43 -16.29
N LEU A 84 -0.71 -9.34 -15.40
CA LEU A 84 -1.93 -10.16 -15.46
C LEU A 84 -2.97 -9.66 -16.49
N GLY A 85 -2.68 -8.60 -17.25
CA GLY A 85 -3.57 -8.06 -18.28
C GLY A 85 -4.76 -7.28 -17.74
N THR A 86 -4.71 -6.83 -16.49
CA THR A 86 -5.76 -6.01 -15.87
C THR A 86 -5.19 -4.67 -15.40
N GLU A 87 -6.05 -3.81 -14.87
CA GLU A 87 -5.69 -2.42 -14.52
C GLU A 87 -5.94 -2.12 -13.04
N VAL A 88 -5.16 -1.18 -12.51
CA VAL A 88 -5.42 -0.58 -11.19
C VAL A 88 -6.36 0.60 -11.39
N ILE A 89 -7.44 0.64 -10.62
CA ILE A 89 -8.50 1.67 -10.69
C ILE A 89 -8.60 2.52 -9.43
N GLY A 90 -7.78 2.22 -8.41
CA GLY A 90 -7.76 2.98 -7.17
C GLY A 90 -6.60 2.58 -6.28
N ILE A 91 -6.12 3.54 -5.50
CA ILE A 91 -5.05 3.36 -4.52
C ILE A 91 -5.46 4.03 -3.21
N GLY A 92 -5.42 3.26 -2.11
CA GLY A 92 -5.87 3.73 -0.81
C GLY A 92 -5.00 3.20 0.33
N THR A 93 -4.53 4.07 1.22
CA THR A 93 -3.77 3.66 2.42
C THR A 93 -4.38 4.25 3.67
N ILE A 94 -4.10 3.68 4.84
CA ILE A 94 -4.53 4.30 6.10
C ILE A 94 -3.67 5.54 6.34
N ALA A 95 -2.35 5.36 6.35
CA ALA A 95 -1.40 6.44 6.55
C ALA A 95 -0.47 6.59 5.34
N LYS A 96 0.13 7.77 5.20
CA LYS A 96 1.28 7.98 4.32
C LYS A 96 2.34 8.84 4.99
N PHE A 97 3.57 8.72 4.53
CA PHE A 97 4.58 9.76 4.77
C PHE A 97 4.28 10.97 3.88
N GLU A 98 4.63 12.17 4.32
CA GLU A 98 4.42 13.40 3.55
C GLU A 98 5.13 13.39 2.19
N ASP A 99 6.28 12.72 2.11
CA ASP A 99 7.09 12.55 0.89
C ASP A 99 6.66 11.35 0.03
N ALA A 100 5.65 10.59 0.45
CA ALA A 100 5.09 9.50 -0.34
C ALA A 100 4.41 10.04 -1.62
N PRO A 101 4.50 9.34 -2.76
CA PRO A 101 3.84 9.78 -4.00
C PRO A 101 2.32 9.92 -3.83
N ASN A 102 1.79 11.06 -4.30
CA ASN A 102 0.36 11.38 -4.27
C ASN A 102 -0.42 10.78 -5.45
N GLU A 103 0.27 10.26 -6.45
CA GLU A 103 -0.32 9.61 -7.62
C GLU A 103 0.62 8.51 -8.14
N TYR A 104 0.04 7.55 -8.84
CA TYR A 104 0.75 6.46 -9.52
C TYR A 104 0.11 6.27 -10.89
N ASP A 105 0.87 6.46 -11.96
CA ASP A 105 0.37 6.33 -13.34
C ASP A 105 -0.95 7.10 -13.61
N GLY A 106 -1.07 8.31 -13.03
CA GLY A 106 -2.26 9.16 -13.15
C GLY A 106 -3.44 8.74 -12.25
N ILE A 107 -3.27 7.72 -11.40
CA ILE A 107 -4.25 7.29 -10.40
C ILE A 107 -3.95 8.01 -9.08
N PRO A 108 -4.86 8.86 -8.56
CA PRO A 108 -4.65 9.53 -7.28
C PRO A 108 -4.56 8.52 -6.12
N ALA A 109 -3.53 8.66 -5.29
CA ALA A 109 -3.39 7.88 -4.06
C ALA A 109 -4.06 8.61 -2.90
N LYS A 110 -4.99 7.92 -2.22
CA LYS A 110 -5.71 8.47 -1.08
C LYS A 110 -5.17 7.89 0.22
N SER A 111 -5.05 8.73 1.23
CA SER A 111 -4.66 8.33 2.58
C SER A 111 -5.59 9.01 3.59
N LEU A 112 -5.90 8.35 4.70
CA LEU A 112 -6.75 8.92 5.75
C LEU A 112 -5.98 9.95 6.60
N LEU A 113 -4.67 9.80 6.69
CA LEU A 113 -3.79 10.71 7.41
C LEU A 113 -2.38 10.73 6.80
N SER A 114 -1.63 11.79 7.12
CA SER A 114 -0.26 12.02 6.67
C SER A 114 0.64 12.24 7.88
N PHE A 115 1.84 11.70 7.84
CA PHE A 115 2.86 11.89 8.87
C PHE A 115 4.12 12.50 8.28
N ASP A 116 4.64 13.52 8.96
CA ASP A 116 6.02 13.97 8.80
C ASP A 116 6.92 12.97 9.55
N VAL A 117 7.67 12.17 8.79
CA VAL A 117 8.56 11.14 9.34
C VAL A 117 9.98 11.46 8.92
N ASN A 118 10.89 11.40 9.89
CA ASN A 118 12.31 11.65 9.68
C ASN A 118 13.08 10.41 10.14
N PHE A 119 13.97 9.91 9.28
CA PHE A 119 14.88 8.81 9.59
C PHE A 119 16.25 9.39 9.88
N TYR A 120 16.92 8.85 10.89
CA TYR A 120 18.26 9.27 11.30
C TYR A 120 19.12 8.02 11.42
N ASP A 121 20.33 8.06 10.86
CA ASP A 121 21.26 6.93 10.89
C ASP A 121 21.94 6.79 12.26
N SER A 122 21.98 7.89 13.03
CA SER A 122 22.60 7.93 14.35
C SER A 122 21.83 8.78 15.35
N GLU A 123 22.09 8.53 16.63
CA GLU A 123 21.59 9.37 17.73
C GLU A 123 22.07 10.82 17.61
N GLU A 124 23.33 11.02 17.23
CA GLU A 124 23.91 12.36 17.07
C GLU A 124 23.17 13.15 15.99
N GLU A 125 22.80 12.51 14.90
CA GLU A 125 21.97 13.12 13.85
C GLU A 125 20.56 13.46 14.37
N TRP A 126 19.91 12.55 15.08
CA TRP A 126 18.58 12.79 15.67
C TRP A 126 18.60 13.93 16.69
N LYS A 127 19.60 13.99 17.59
CA LYS A 127 19.75 15.05 18.60
C LYS A 127 19.89 16.44 18.01
N ASN A 128 20.45 16.54 16.79
CA ASN A 128 20.61 17.81 16.07
C ASN A 128 19.40 18.15 15.18
N SER A 129 18.33 17.34 15.24
CA SER A 129 17.14 17.52 14.41
C SER A 129 16.03 18.27 15.13
N ARG A 130 15.05 18.75 14.36
CA ARG A 130 13.79 19.32 14.87
C ARG A 130 12.94 18.33 15.67
N SER A 131 13.21 17.04 15.55
CA SER A 131 12.46 15.95 16.18
C SER A 131 13.09 15.48 17.49
N ALA A 132 14.18 16.12 17.93
CA ALA A 132 14.86 15.80 19.18
C ALA A 132 13.94 16.01 20.40
N SER A 133 14.11 15.19 21.43
CA SER A 133 13.42 15.33 22.72
C SER A 133 14.38 15.07 23.88
N ASP A 134 14.02 15.53 25.08
CA ASP A 134 14.83 15.34 26.29
C ASP A 134 14.71 13.93 26.91
N VAL A 135 14.07 13.00 26.20
CA VAL A 135 13.87 11.62 26.69
C VAL A 135 15.18 10.85 26.62
N SER A 136 15.53 10.18 27.72
CA SER A 136 16.73 9.32 27.76
C SER A 136 16.62 8.15 26.80
N GLU A 137 17.71 7.84 26.09
CA GLU A 137 17.81 6.68 25.21
C GLU A 137 17.45 5.39 25.97
N GLU A 138 16.55 4.59 25.41
CA GLU A 138 16.30 3.22 25.84
C GLU A 138 16.69 2.26 24.72
N LYS A 139 17.70 1.42 24.97
CA LYS A 139 18.07 0.35 24.04
C LYS A 139 17.12 -0.83 24.20
N VAL A 140 16.10 -0.87 23.35
CA VAL A 140 15.21 -2.03 23.25
C VAL A 140 15.95 -3.14 22.50
N ARG A 141 16.06 -4.33 23.12
CA ARG A 141 16.62 -5.50 22.44
C ARG A 141 15.67 -5.95 21.33
N TYR A 142 16.21 -6.12 20.12
CA TYR A 142 15.61 -6.92 19.06
C TYR A 142 16.06 -8.38 19.18
#